data_AF-A0A1I7U164-F1
#
_entry.id   AF-A0A1I7U164-F1
#
_cell.length_a   1.000
_cell.length_b   1.000
_cell.length_c   1.000
_cell.angle_alpha   90.00
_cell.angle_beta   90.00
_cell.angle_gamma   90.00
#
_symmetry.space_group_name_H-M   'P 1'
#
loop_
_entity.id
_entity.type
_entity.pdbx_description
1 polymer ?
#
loop_
_entity_poly.entity_id
_entity_poly.type
_entity_poly.pdbx_seq_one_letter_code
_entity_poly.pdbx_strand_id
1 'polypeptide(L)'
;MLQILRRFFRRPVNQEKAQAKLLEKERKKAEGKMGTLRALLKRQPALLYNDLAYEVYGCSDMLSVYAKPSRISVKDRIERLQRLNDEIKHLEQLLRKHQLSVFAHAAQEWTYYRINREQKRERARRQKAANNDLLSYH
;
A
#
# COMPACT_ATOMS: atom_id res chain seq x y z
N MET A 1 -21.97 -20.56 47.35
CA MET A 1 -22.78 -20.62 46.11
C MET A 1 -22.02 -20.03 44.89
N LEU A 2 -20.87 -20.59 44.50
CA LEU A 2 -20.13 -20.16 43.28
C LEU A 2 -19.58 -21.36 42.46
N GLN A 3 -20.07 -22.56 42.78
CA GLN A 3 -19.87 -23.85 42.12
C GLN A 3 -20.27 -23.99 40.64
N ILE A 4 -21.47 -23.50 40.35
CA ILE A 4 -22.36 -24.19 39.39
C ILE A 4 -22.35 -23.53 38.01
N LEU A 5 -21.88 -22.28 37.90
CA LEU A 5 -21.89 -21.53 36.63
C LEU A 5 -20.72 -21.87 35.69
N ARG A 6 -19.71 -22.64 36.13
CA ARG A 6 -18.58 -23.04 35.26
C ARG A 6 -18.86 -24.26 34.38
N ARG A 7 -20.00 -24.94 34.55
CA ARG A 7 -20.29 -26.21 33.84
C ARG A 7 -21.09 -26.06 32.55
N PHE A 8 -21.72 -24.91 32.29
CA PHE A 8 -22.57 -24.71 31.10
C PHE A 8 -21.85 -24.13 29.87
N PHE A 9 -20.59 -23.71 29.99
CA PHE A 9 -19.81 -23.13 28.88
C PHE A 9 -18.70 -24.04 28.31
N ARG A 10 -18.73 -25.34 28.59
CA ARG A 10 -17.86 -26.33 27.92
C ARG A 10 -18.69 -27.28 27.06
N ARG A 11 -19.39 -26.73 26.06
CA ARG A 11 -19.68 -27.55 24.87
C ARG A 11 -18.33 -27.82 24.20
N PRO A 12 -17.99 -29.07 23.83
CA PRO A 12 -16.84 -29.31 22.96
C PRO A 12 -17.12 -28.52 21.68
N VAL A 13 -16.42 -27.39 21.53
CA VAL A 13 -16.46 -26.62 20.29
C VAL A 13 -15.99 -27.61 19.25
N ASN A 14 -16.90 -27.99 18.35
CA ASN A 14 -16.61 -28.93 17.29
C ASN A 14 -15.44 -28.33 16.50
N GLN A 15 -14.23 -28.88 16.71
CA GLN A 15 -12.97 -28.18 16.39
C GLN A 15 -12.91 -27.83 14.91
N GLU A 16 -13.48 -28.70 14.07
CA GLU A 16 -13.64 -28.49 12.64
C GLU A 16 -14.49 -27.25 12.31
N LYS A 17 -15.62 -27.05 13.00
CA LYS A 17 -16.47 -25.87 12.80
C LYS A 17 -15.77 -24.58 13.24
N ALA A 18 -14.94 -24.63 14.29
CA ALA A 18 -14.14 -23.49 14.70
C ALA A 18 -13.00 -23.18 13.72
N GLN A 19 -12.31 -24.22 13.23
CA GLN A 19 -11.25 -24.07 12.23
C GLN A 19 -11.79 -23.55 10.90
N ALA A 20 -12.94 -24.06 10.43
CA ALA A 20 -13.59 -23.56 9.22
C ALA A 20 -13.99 -22.07 9.33
N LYS A 21 -14.54 -21.66 10.47
CA LYS A 21 -14.85 -20.24 10.74
C LYS A 21 -13.59 -19.37 10.76
N LEU A 22 -12.50 -19.85 11.37
CA LEU A 22 -11.24 -19.12 11.44
C LEU A 22 -10.59 -18.99 10.06
N LEU A 23 -10.59 -20.05 9.27
CA LEU A 23 -10.11 -20.07 7.89
C LEU A 23 -10.84 -19.03 7.04
N GLU A 24 -12.18 -19.03 7.09
CA GLU A 24 -12.99 -18.08 6.33
C GLU A 24 -12.76 -16.62 6.79
N LYS A 25 -12.57 -16.40 8.09
CA LYS A 25 -12.25 -15.07 8.64
C LYS A 25 -10.91 -14.56 8.12
N GLU A 26 -9.86 -15.38 8.18
CA GLU A 26 -8.52 -14.97 7.71
C GLU A 26 -8.48 -14.79 6.20
N ARG A 27 -9.22 -15.62 5.46
CA ARG A 27 -9.42 -15.47 4.01
C ARG A 27 -10.06 -14.12 3.66
N LYS A 28 -11.21 -13.79 4.25
CA LYS A 28 -11.90 -12.51 3.98
C LYS A 28 -11.03 -11.30 4.33
N LYS A 29 -10.26 -11.41 5.41
CA LYS A 29 -9.28 -10.38 5.80
C LYS A 29 -8.19 -10.20 4.75
N ALA A 30 -7.64 -11.31 4.24
CA ALA A 30 -6.63 -11.28 3.18
C ALA A 30 -7.20 -10.72 1.86
N GLU A 31 -8.40 -11.15 1.45
CA GLU A 31 -9.10 -10.63 0.27
C GLU A 31 -9.33 -9.11 0.37
N GLY A 32 -9.81 -8.64 1.52
CA GLY A 32 -10.02 -7.20 1.77
C GLY A 32 -8.71 -6.40 1.69
N LYS A 33 -7.66 -6.89 2.35
CA LYS A 33 -6.34 -6.24 2.30
C LYS A 33 -5.73 -6.27 0.89
N MET A 34 -5.90 -7.35 0.14
CA MET A 34 -5.48 -7.43 -1.26
C MET A 34 -6.17 -6.39 -2.13
N GLY A 35 -7.45 -6.12 -1.88
CA GLY A 35 -8.17 -5.03 -2.53
C GLY A 35 -7.50 -3.67 -2.30
N THR A 36 -7.15 -3.37 -1.04
CA THR A 36 -6.41 -2.16 -0.68
C THR A 36 -5.03 -2.12 -1.35
N LEU A 37 -4.30 -3.24 -1.33
CA LEU A 37 -2.96 -3.34 -1.90
C LEU A 37 -2.96 -3.06 -3.40
N ARG A 38 -3.91 -3.65 -4.15
CA ARG A 38 -4.09 -3.39 -5.59
C ARG A 38 -4.44 -1.93 -5.87
N ALA A 39 -5.26 -1.31 -5.03
CA ALA A 39 -5.59 0.12 -5.16
C ALA A 39 -4.37 1.02 -4.92
N LEU A 40 -3.53 0.68 -3.94
CA LEU A 40 -2.28 1.40 -3.66
C LEU A 40 -1.25 1.21 -4.78
N LEU A 41 -1.12 -0.01 -5.32
CA LEU A 41 -0.22 -0.30 -6.43
C LEU A 41 -0.56 0.53 -7.67
N LYS A 42 -1.85 0.62 -8.03
CA LYS A 42 -2.32 1.44 -9.18
C LYS A 42 -1.96 2.93 -9.07
N ARG A 43 -1.67 3.41 -7.87
CA ARG A 43 -1.29 4.81 -7.61
C ARG A 43 0.22 5.03 -7.60
N GLN A 44 1.02 3.99 -7.77
CA GLN A 44 2.48 4.11 -7.84
C GLN A 44 2.93 4.62 -9.21
N PRO A 45 4.06 5.34 -9.29
CA PRO A 45 4.67 5.69 -10.56
C PRO A 45 5.12 4.42 -11.31
N ALA A 46 5.17 4.49 -12.65
CA ALA A 46 5.39 3.33 -13.52
C ALA A 46 6.66 2.51 -13.20
N LEU A 47 7.75 3.18 -12.78
CA LEU A 47 9.00 2.52 -12.38
C LEU A 47 8.78 1.59 -11.17
N LEU A 48 8.20 2.12 -10.09
CA LEU A 48 7.92 1.36 -8.88
C LEU A 48 6.75 0.38 -9.05
N TYR A 49 5.82 0.68 -9.97
CA TYR A 49 4.72 -0.22 -10.29
C TYR A 49 5.24 -1.57 -10.75
N ASN A 50 6.19 -1.60 -11.69
CA ASN A 50 6.70 -2.85 -12.25
C ASN A 50 7.42 -3.70 -11.19
N ASP A 51 8.25 -3.06 -10.36
CA ASP A 51 9.00 -3.74 -9.30
C ASP A 51 8.07 -4.33 -8.23
N LEU A 52 7.03 -3.58 -7.84
CA LEU A 52 6.11 -3.97 -6.77
C LEU A 52 4.94 -4.83 -7.26
N ALA A 53 4.65 -4.85 -8.56
CA ALA A 53 3.58 -5.64 -9.13
C ALA A 53 3.84 -7.13 -8.93
N TYR A 54 5.08 -7.59 -9.08
CA TYR A 54 5.45 -9.00 -8.89
C TYR A 54 5.09 -9.49 -7.48
N GLU A 55 5.46 -8.72 -6.45
CA GLU A 55 5.16 -9.03 -5.05
C GLU A 55 3.64 -9.06 -4.78
N VAL A 56 2.91 -8.07 -5.30
CA VAL A 56 1.44 -7.99 -5.15
C VAL A 56 0.74 -9.17 -5.85
N TYR A 57 1.20 -9.56 -7.03
CA TYR A 57 0.65 -10.73 -7.73
C TYR A 57 1.02 -12.04 -7.02
N GLY A 58 2.24 -12.16 -6.49
CA GLY A 58 2.65 -13.28 -5.65
C GLY A 58 1.73 -13.48 -4.44
N CYS A 59 1.39 -12.40 -3.72
CA CYS A 59 0.42 -12.48 -2.62
C CYS A 59 -0.98 -12.92 -3.11
N SER A 60 -1.40 -12.49 -4.30
CA SER A 60 -2.67 -12.89 -4.90
C SER A 60 -2.72 -14.38 -5.22
N ASP A 61 -1.62 -14.93 -5.74
CA ASP A 61 -1.52 -16.35 -6.07
C ASP A 61 -1.50 -17.20 -4.81
N MET A 62 -0.71 -16.80 -3.80
CA MET A 62 -0.68 -17.49 -2.50
C MET A 62 -2.04 -17.49 -1.81
N LEU A 63 -2.79 -16.38 -1.88
CA LEU A 63 -4.16 -16.33 -1.39
C LEU A 63 -5.06 -17.37 -2.08
N SER A 64 -4.96 -17.50 -3.40
CA SER A 64 -5.72 -18.50 -4.17
C SER A 64 -5.38 -19.93 -3.76
N VAL A 65 -4.09 -20.22 -3.54
CA VAL A 65 -3.60 -21.54 -3.09
C VAL A 65 -4.14 -21.88 -1.69
N TYR A 66 -4.12 -20.93 -0.77
CA TYR A 66 -4.53 -21.19 0.62
C TYR A 66 -6.05 -21.08 0.84
N ALA A 67 -6.77 -20.35 0.00
CA ALA A 67 -8.23 -20.21 0.09
C ALA A 67 -9.00 -21.43 -0.44
N LYS A 68 -8.45 -22.17 -1.41
CA LYS A 68 -9.11 -23.33 -2.01
C LYS A 68 -8.86 -24.63 -1.23
N PRO A 69 -9.78 -25.61 -1.28
CA PRO A 69 -9.51 -26.96 -0.79
C PRO A 69 -8.24 -27.50 -1.45
N SER A 70 -7.32 -28.02 -0.63
CA SER A 70 -6.05 -28.58 -1.10
C SER A 70 -5.64 -29.75 -0.21
N ARG A 71 -4.55 -30.43 -0.57
CA ARG A 71 -3.96 -31.49 0.27
C ARG A 71 -3.37 -30.97 1.59
N ILE A 72 -3.27 -29.66 1.75
CA ILE A 72 -2.72 -29.00 2.95
C ILE A 72 -3.78 -29.03 4.05
N SER A 73 -3.36 -29.34 5.28
CA SER A 73 -4.26 -29.36 6.43
C SER A 73 -4.93 -28.00 6.65
N VAL A 74 -6.16 -27.99 7.18
CA VAL A 74 -6.89 -26.74 7.48
C VAL A 74 -6.10 -25.85 8.44
N LYS A 75 -5.42 -26.46 9.42
CA LYS A 75 -4.57 -25.76 10.39
C LYS A 75 -3.42 -25.04 9.69
N ASP A 76 -2.68 -25.72 8.81
CA ASP A 76 -1.55 -25.11 8.11
C ASP A 76 -2.03 -24.02 7.13
N ARG A 77 -3.19 -24.21 6.50
CA ARG A 77 -3.80 -23.18 5.65
C ARG A 77 -4.13 -21.91 6.43
N ILE A 78 -4.67 -22.05 7.64
CA ILE A 78 -4.91 -20.91 8.54
C ILE A 78 -3.60 -20.21 8.87
N GLU A 79 -2.57 -20.95 9.28
CA GLU A 79 -1.27 -20.36 9.63
C GLU A 79 -0.64 -19.63 8.45
N ARG A 80 -0.68 -20.23 7.26
CA ARG A 80 -0.17 -19.61 6.03
C ARG A 80 -0.97 -18.37 5.63
N LEU A 81 -2.30 -18.38 5.79
CA LEU A 81 -3.12 -17.17 5.58
C LEU A 81 -2.80 -16.06 6.57
N GLN A 82 -2.48 -16.41 7.83
CA GLN A 82 -2.05 -15.43 8.82
C GLN A 82 -0.71 -14.80 8.44
N ARG A 83 0.28 -15.60 8.03
CA ARG A 83 1.57 -15.10 7.53
C ARG A 83 1.40 -14.21 6.30
N LEU A 84 0.59 -14.65 5.33
CA LEU A 84 0.26 -13.86 4.14
C LEU A 84 -0.42 -12.54 4.52
N ASN A 85 -1.29 -12.54 5.52
CA ASN A 85 -1.93 -11.33 6.04
C ASN A 85 -0.92 -10.32 6.61
N ASP A 86 0.18 -10.79 7.18
CA ASP A 86 1.26 -9.95 7.71
C ASP A 86 2.20 -9.46 6.60
N GLU A 87 2.50 -10.30 5.62
CA GLU A 87 3.24 -9.92 4.39
C GLU A 87 2.51 -8.82 3.61
N ILE A 88 1.20 -8.99 3.39
CA ILE A 88 0.36 -7.97 2.74
C ILE A 88 0.40 -6.66 3.53
N LYS A 89 0.39 -6.71 4.87
CA LYS A 89 0.46 -5.52 5.71
C LYS A 89 1.83 -4.81 5.57
N HIS A 90 2.92 -5.57 5.50
CA HIS A 90 4.25 -5.02 5.28
C HIS A 90 4.35 -4.34 3.90
N LEU A 91 3.85 -4.99 2.85
CA LEU A 91 3.78 -4.41 1.50
C LEU A 91 2.91 -3.16 1.46
N GLU A 92 1.80 -3.14 2.20
CA GLU A 92 0.95 -1.94 2.31
C GLU A 92 1.72 -0.75 2.89
N GLN A 93 2.52 -0.99 3.94
CA GLN A 93 3.35 0.05 4.56
C GLN A 93 4.43 0.56 3.60
N LEU A 94 5.09 -0.34 2.86
CA LEU A 94 6.06 0.02 1.83
C LEU A 94 5.44 0.90 0.75
N LEU A 95 4.30 0.48 0.18
CA LEU A 95 3.60 1.22 -0.86
C LEU A 95 3.17 2.62 -0.40
N ARG A 96 2.70 2.75 0.86
CA ARG A 96 2.35 4.05 1.45
C ARG A 96 3.59 4.93 1.64
N LYS A 97 4.72 4.36 2.08
CA LYS A 97 5.97 5.10 2.27
C LYS A 97 6.50 5.65 0.94
N HIS A 98 6.46 4.85 -0.12
CA HIS A 98 6.88 5.27 -1.45
C HIS A 98 6.02 6.42 -2.00
N GLN A 99 4.69 6.40 -1.80
CA GLN A 99 3.84 7.53 -2.17
C GLN A 99 4.30 8.83 -1.49
N LEU A 100 4.54 8.80 -0.17
CA LEU A 100 4.98 9.99 0.57
C LEU A 100 6.31 10.55 0.04
N SER A 101 7.27 9.69 -0.33
CA SER A 101 8.54 10.15 -0.92
C SER A 101 8.38 10.77 -2.30
N VAL A 102 7.49 10.23 -3.14
CA VAL A 102 7.25 10.76 -4.49
C VAL A 102 6.61 12.14 -4.42
N PHE A 103 5.68 12.36 -3.49
CA PHE A 103 5.09 13.69 -3.28
C PHE A 103 6.12 14.73 -2.86
N ALA A 104 7.04 14.38 -1.96
CA ALA A 104 8.10 15.30 -1.53
C ALA A 104 9.03 15.67 -2.69
N HIS A 105 9.41 14.69 -3.52
CA HIS A 105 10.25 14.93 -4.70
C HIS A 105 9.53 15.80 -5.74
N ALA A 106 8.28 15.48 -6.07
CA ALA A 106 7.48 16.26 -7.01
C ALA A 106 7.26 17.71 -6.52
N ALA A 107 7.06 17.90 -5.22
CA ALA A 107 6.95 19.24 -4.63
C ALA A 107 8.27 20.03 -4.73
N GLN A 108 9.42 19.37 -4.54
CA GLN A 108 10.73 19.99 -4.72
C GLN A 108 10.97 20.38 -6.18
N GLU A 109 10.70 19.50 -7.14
CA GLU A 109 10.81 19.80 -8.58
C GLU A 109 9.91 20.98 -8.98
N TRP A 110 8.66 20.99 -8.49
CA TRP A 110 7.74 22.10 -8.75
C TRP A 110 8.25 23.43 -8.18
N THR A 111 8.82 23.39 -6.97
CA THR A 111 9.42 24.57 -6.34
C THR A 111 10.62 25.08 -7.15
N TYR A 112 11.49 24.17 -7.59
CA TYR A 112 12.63 24.50 -8.43
C TYR A 112 12.23 25.11 -9.77
N TYR A 113 11.23 24.51 -10.44
CA TYR A 113 10.66 25.05 -11.66
C TYR A 113 10.11 26.48 -11.47
N ARG A 114 9.37 26.72 -10.38
CA ARG A 114 8.81 28.04 -10.06
C ARG A 114 9.91 29.09 -9.89
N ILE A 115 10.95 28.77 -9.12
CA ILE A 115 12.11 29.65 -8.89
C ILE A 115 12.79 29.99 -10.22
N ASN A 116 13.08 28.98 -11.05
CA ASN A 116 13.73 29.19 -12.34
C ASN A 116 12.88 30.05 -13.28
N ARG A 117 11.55 29.89 -13.26
CA ARG A 117 10.63 30.71 -14.04
C ARG A 117 10.64 32.17 -13.61
N GLU A 118 10.65 32.44 -12.30
CA GLU A 118 10.78 33.80 -11.77
C GLU A 118 12.12 34.43 -12.13
N GLN A 119 13.22 33.70 -11.98
CA GLN A 119 14.54 34.18 -12.37
C GLN A 119 14.61 34.54 -13.86
N LYS A 120 14.03 33.71 -14.75
CA LYS A 120 13.96 34.03 -16.18
C LYS A 120 13.18 35.31 -16.47
N ARG A 121 12.05 35.51 -15.79
CA ARG A 121 11.25 36.74 -15.92
C ARG A 121 12.01 37.97 -15.43
N GLU A 122 12.72 37.84 -14.32
CA GLU A 122 13.49 38.92 -13.74
C GLU A 122 14.67 39.32 -14.64
N ARG A 123 15.38 38.33 -15.21
CA ARG A 123 16.41 38.61 -16.25
C ARG A 123 15.82 39.35 -17.45
N ALA A 124 14.66 38.92 -17.94
CA ALA A 124 14.00 39.59 -19.06
C ALA A 124 13.60 41.04 -18.73
N ARG A 125 13.11 41.30 -17.51
CA ARG A 125 12.82 42.67 -17.04
C ARG A 125 14.07 43.54 -17.00
N ARG A 126 15.16 43.03 -16.42
CA ARG A 126 16.45 43.75 -16.36
C ARG A 126 16.99 44.06 -17.74
N GLN A 127 16.90 43.11 -18.68
CA GLN A 127 17.33 43.31 -20.05
C GLN A 127 16.48 44.37 -20.77
N LYS A 128 15.16 44.37 -20.55
CA LYS A 128 14.27 45.41 -21.09
C LYS A 128 14.56 46.78 -20.49
N ALA A 129 14.83 46.87 -19.18
CA ALA A 129 15.20 48.12 -18.53
C ALA A 129 16.53 48.66 -19.08
N ALA A 130 17.56 47.81 -19.17
CA ALA A 130 18.85 48.20 -19.73
C ALA A 130 18.74 48.69 -21.19
N ASN A 131 17.90 48.06 -22.01
CA ASN A 131 17.66 48.50 -23.39
C ASN A 131 16.92 49.84 -23.45
N ASN A 132 15.95 50.08 -22.56
CA ASN A 132 15.25 51.36 -22.47
C ASN A 132 16.19 52.49 -22.01
N ASP A 133 17.06 52.21 -21.05
CA ASP A 133 18.06 53.18 -20.58
C ASP A 133 18.99 53.56 -21.73
N LEU A 134 19.51 52.60 -22.50
CA LEU A 134 20.35 52.85 -23.68
C LEU A 134 19.67 53.71 -24.75
N LEU A 135 18.36 53.55 -24.95
CA LEU A 135 17.57 54.35 -25.90
C LEU A 135 17.30 55.78 -25.40
N SER A 136 17.41 56.05 -24.10
CA SER A 136 17.23 57.40 -23.53
C SER A 136 18.46 58.30 -23.63
N TYR A 137 19.63 57.73 -23.97
CA TYR A 137 20.90 58.45 -24.12
C TYR A 137 21.22 58.83 -25.59
N HIS A 138 20.35 58.48 -26.53
CA HIS A 138 20.42 58.85 -27.95
C HIS A 138 19.23 59.72 -28.33
#